data_AF-A0A197SWG9-F1
#
_entry.id   AF-A0A197SWG9-F1
#
_cell.length_a   1.000
_cell.length_b   1.000
_cell.length_c   1.000
_cell.angle_alpha   90.00
_cell.angle_beta   90.00
_cell.angle_gamma   90.00
#
_symmetry.space_group_name_H-M   'P 1'
#
loop_
_entity.id
_entity.type
_entity.pdbx_description
1 polymer ?
#
loop_
_entity_poly.entity_id
_entity_poly.type
_entity_poly.pdbx_seq_one_letter_code
_entity_poly.pdbx_strand_id
1 'polypeptide(L)' 'MPFDAYFDAQGLLRKLRQRFSYVNDGRTVAVASTTLLYGFGVPAAVNLPAERDIYAGKIES' A
#
# COMPACT_ATOMS: atom_id res chain seq x y z
N MET A 1 -13.46 -8.78 0.00
CA MET A 1 -13.43 -7.54 0.81
C MET A 1 -13.86 -6.37 -0.08
N PRO A 2 -15.02 -5.74 0.17
CA PRO A 2 -15.47 -4.58 -0.63
C PRO A 2 -14.59 -3.36 -0.38
N PHE A 3 -14.56 -2.45 -1.35
CA PHE A 3 -13.78 -1.22 -1.29
C PHE A 3 -14.50 -0.07 -2.00
N ASP A 4 -14.19 1.15 -1.57
CA ASP A 4 -14.62 2.36 -2.25
C ASP A 4 -13.47 2.88 -3.12
N ALA A 5 -13.74 3.10 -4.40
CA ALA A 5 -12.81 3.74 -5.34
C ALA A 5 -13.31 5.14 -5.69
N TYR A 6 -12.41 6.11 -5.65
CA TYR A 6 -12.72 7.51 -5.95
C TYR A 6 -11.86 7.95 -7.12
N PHE A 7 -12.52 8.40 -8.18
CA PHE A 7 -11.90 8.86 -9.41
C PHE A 7 -11.97 10.38 -9.50
N ASP A 8 -11.05 10.98 -10.25
CA ASP A 8 -11.19 12.38 -10.66
C ASP A 8 -12.14 12.52 -11.86
N ALA A 9 -12.30 13.75 -12.34
CA ALA A 9 -13.16 14.07 -13.48
C ALA A 9 -12.71 13.39 -14.80
N GLN A 10 -11.44 12.99 -14.90
CA GLN A 10 -10.86 12.30 -16.06
C GLN A 10 -10.99 10.77 -15.94
N GLY A 11 -11.57 10.27 -14.85
CA GLY A 11 -11.72 8.85 -14.59
C GLY A 11 -10.44 8.20 -14.06
N LEU A 12 -9.45 8.97 -13.60
CA LEU A 12 -8.23 8.42 -13.01
C LEU A 12 -8.42 8.17 -11.52
N LEU A 13 -7.97 7.01 -11.05
CA LEU A 13 -8.10 6.62 -9.64
C LEU A 13 -7.26 7.53 -8.75
N ARG A 14 -7.87 8.14 -7.74
CA ARG A 14 -7.19 9.04 -6.79
C ARG A 14 -7.15 8.52 -5.37
N LYS A 15 -8.11 7.69 -4.99
CA LYS A 15 -8.18 7.13 -3.64
C LYS A 15 -8.84 5.76 -3.64
N LEU A 16 -8.29 4.86 -2.85
CA LEU A 16 -8.90 3.58 -2.49
C LEU A 16 -9.14 3.56 -0.97
N ARG A 17 -10.33 3.16 -0.54
CA ARG A 17 -10.63 2.90 0.88
C ARG A 17 -11.08 1.46 1.05
N GLN A 18 -10.40 0.75 1.93
CA GLN A 18 -10.67 -0.64 2.27
C GLN A 18 -10.90 -0.76 3.77
N ARG A 19 -11.85 -1.60 4.18
CA ARG A 19 -12.08 -1.93 5.59
C ARG A 19 -12.07 -3.42 5.72
N PHE A 20 -11.10 -3.98 6.44
CA PHE A 20 -11.01 -5.43 6.65
C PHE A 20 -10.66 -5.75 8.09
N SER A 21 -10.86 -7.00 8.50
CA SER A 21 -10.42 -7.48 9.80
C SER A 21 -9.47 -8.66 9.63
N TYR A 22 -8.51 -8.78 10.53
CA TYR A 22 -7.60 -9.92 10.59
C TYR A 22 -7.37 -10.34 12.04
N VAL A 23 -6.86 -11.55 12.25
CA VAL A 23 -6.50 -12.03 13.59
C VAL A 23 -5.03 -11.72 13.85
N ASN A 24 -4.75 -11.04 14.96
CA ASN A 24 -3.41 -10.77 15.46
C ASN A 24 -3.32 -11.26 16.90
N ASP A 25 -2.43 -12.21 17.19
CA ASP A 25 -2.27 -12.83 18.51
C ASP A 25 -3.60 -13.30 19.14
N GLY A 26 -4.43 -13.97 18.35
CA GLY A 26 -5.74 -14.49 18.78
C GLY A 26 -6.83 -13.43 18.94
N ARG A 27 -6.55 -12.15 18.65
CA ARG A 27 -7.53 -11.05 18.71
C ARG A 27 -7.91 -10.59 17.31
N THR A 28 -9.21 -10.40 17.06
CA THR A 28 -9.66 -9.79 15.81
C THR A 28 -9.43 -8.29 15.85
N VAL A 29 -8.68 -7.78 14.87
CA VAL A 29 -8.40 -6.36 14.68
C VAL A 29 -9.14 -5.88 13.43
N ALA A 30 -9.96 -4.83 13.56
CA ALA A 30 -10.56 -4.14 12.44
C ALA A 30 -9.62 -3.03 11.94
N VAL A 31 -9.42 -2.97 10.63
CA VAL A 31 -8.50 -2.06 9.95
C VAL A 31 -9.26 -1.23 8.94
N ALA A 32 -9.00 0.08 8.92
CA ALA A 32 -9.39 0.97 7.85
C ALA A 32 -8.12 1.43 7.12
N SER A 33 -7.93 0.96 5.88
CA SER A 33 -6.81 1.33 5.02
C SER A 33 -7.24 2.36 3.99
N THR A 34 -6.46 3.42 3.82
CA THR A 34 -6.68 4.46 2.81
C THR A 34 -5.40 4.70 2.04
N THR A 35 -5.48 4.58 0.71
CA THR A 35 -4.36 4.85 -0.20
C THR A 35 -4.73 6.02 -1.11
N LEU A 36 -3.82 6.98 -1.26
CA LEU A 36 -3.92 8.06 -2.22
C LEU A 36 -2.97 7.80 -3.39
N LEU A 37 -3.44 8.04 -4.61
CA LEU A 37 -2.66 7.80 -5.83
C LEU A 37 -2.53 9.08 -6.65
N TYR A 38 -1.29 9.40 -7.01
CA TYR A 38 -0.91 10.61 -7.75
C TYR A 38 0.39 10.36 -8.52
N GLY A 39 0.80 11.32 -9.35
CA GLY A 39 2.05 11.21 -10.12
C GLY A 39 1.98 10.18 -11.26
N PHE A 40 0.78 9.84 -11.74
CA PHE A 40 0.62 8.89 -12.84
C PHE A 40 1.39 9.36 -14.08
N GLY A 41 2.22 8.45 -14.63
CA GLY A 41 3.07 8.73 -15.79
C GLY A 41 4.34 9.53 -15.49
N VAL A 42 4.56 9.95 -14.24
CA VAL A 42 5.78 10.69 -13.85
C VAL A 42 6.91 9.68 -13.56
N PRO A 43 8.09 9.82 -14.19
CA PRO A 43 9.24 8.97 -13.88
C PRO A 43 9.66 9.11 -12.41
N ALA A 44 9.86 7.97 -11.73
CA ALA A 44 10.40 7.93 -10.38
C ALA A 44 11.90 7.63 -10.43
N ALA A 45 12.72 8.50 -9.83
CA ALA A 45 14.14 8.22 -9.64
C ALA A 45 14.31 7.25 -8.47
N VAL A 46 14.95 6.11 -8.72
CA VAL A 46 15.21 5.07 -7.71
C VAL A 46 16.72 4.90 -7.59
N ASN A 47 17.23 5.03 -6.37
CA ASN A 47 18.63 4.79 -6.04
C ASN A 47 18.74 3.53 -5.19
N LEU A 48 19.74 2.70 -5.47
CA LEU A 48 20.05 1.56 -4.63
C LEU A 48 20.56 2.05 -3.26
N PRO A 49 20.06 1.52 -2.13
CA PRO A 49 20.68 1.75 -0.83
C PRO A 49 22.14 1.23 -0.84
N ALA A 50 22.96 1.71 0.10
CA ALA A 50 24.32 1.21 0.22
C ALA A 50 24.32 -0.30 0.51
N GLU A 51 25.32 -1.03 0.03
CA GLU A 51 25.37 -2.50 0.11
C GLU A 51 25.16 -3.04 1.52
N ARG A 52 25.77 -2.38 2.52
CA ARG A 52 25.65 -2.72 3.95
C ARG A 52 24.22 -2.58 4.51
N ASP A 53 23.36 -1.80 3.86
CA ASP A 53 21.97 -1.56 4.27
C ASP A 53 21.00 -2.55 3.58
N ILE A 54 21.50 -3.39 2.67
CA ILE A 54 20.71 -4.40 1.97
C ILE A 54 20.63 -5.65 2.84
N TYR A 55 19.43 -5.95 3.35
CA TYR A 55 19.17 -7.23 4.00
C TYR A 55 19.16 -8.36 2.97
N ALA A 56 20.19 -9.22 3.03
CA ALA A 56 20.33 -10.40 2.16
C ALA A 56 19.95 -11.73 2.85
N GLY A 57 19.36 -11.66 4.06
CA GLY A 57 18.91 -12.84 4.79
C GLY A 57 17.57 -13.39 4.27
N LYS A 58 17.12 -14.50 4.87
CA LYS A 58 15.82 -15.10 4.56
C LYS A 58 14.74 -14.47 5.42
N ILE A 59 13.68 -13.96 4.80
CA ILE A 59 12.45 -13.59 5.51
C ILE A 59 11.68 -14.89 5.78
N GLU A 60 11.51 -15.24 7.05
CA GLU A 60 10.60 -16.31 7.47
C GLU A 60 9.27 -15.69 7.93
N SER A 61 8.18 -16.36 7.57
CA SER A 61 6.78 -15.95 7.79
C SER A 61 6.13 -16.74 8.90
#